data_AF-A0A932D175-F1
#
_entry.id   AF-A0A932D175-F1
#
_cell.length_a   1.000
_cell.length_b   1.000
_cell.length_c   1.000
_cell.angle_alpha   90.00
_cell.angle_beta   90.00
_cell.angle_gamma   90.00
#
_symmetry.space_group_name_H-M   'P 1'
#
loop_
_entity.id
_entity.type
_entity.pdbx_description
1 polymer ?
#
loop_
_entity_poly.entity_id
_entity_poly.type
_entity_poly.pdbx_seq_one_letter_code
_entity_poly.pdbx_strand_id
1 'polypeptide(L)' 'MSLEDLTEEERAEVEADEALWRRAGQIVQRHPHLDVTGVHHTLVNLRRAPAERLALSVRLGRAYRILRERAMGRSRPA' A
#
# COMPACT_ATOMS: atom_id res chain seq x y z
N MET A 1 -16.09 -13.61 -7.21
CA MET A 1 -16.53 -12.93 -5.97
C MET A 1 -17.17 -11.64 -6.43
N SER A 2 -18.50 -11.61 -6.41
CA SER A 2 -19.29 -10.43 -6.77
C SER A 2 -19.31 -9.46 -5.58
N LEU A 3 -19.51 -8.16 -5.81
CA LEU A 3 -19.76 -7.18 -4.73
C LEU A 3 -21.02 -7.51 -3.90
N GLU A 4 -21.88 -8.37 -4.44
CA GLU A 4 -23.09 -8.89 -3.79
C GLU A 4 -22.78 -10.00 -2.77
N ASP A 5 -21.58 -10.61 -2.84
CA ASP A 5 -21.13 -11.65 -1.90
C ASP A 5 -20.44 -11.06 -0.66
N LEU A 6 -20.22 -9.75 -0.61
CA LEU A 6 -19.53 -9.07 0.48
C LEU A 6 -20.46 -8.86 1.67
N THR A 7 -19.92 -9.13 2.87
CA THR A 7 -20.50 -8.64 4.11
C THR A 7 -20.55 -7.10 4.12
N GLU A 8 -21.38 -6.54 4.99
CA GLU A 8 -21.47 -5.08 5.12
C GLU A 8 -20.15 -4.44 5.55
N GLU A 9 -19.38 -5.14 6.39
CA GLU A 9 -18.05 -4.69 6.81
C GLU A 9 -17.07 -4.66 5.62
N GLU A 10 -17.01 -5.73 4.82
CA GLU A 10 -16.17 -5.77 3.62
C GLU A 10 -16.59 -4.72 2.58
N ARG A 11 -17.89 -4.49 2.40
CA ARG A 11 -18.41 -3.43 1.53
C ARG A 11 -17.92 -2.06 2.01
N ALA A 12 -18.05 -1.77 3.30
CA ALA A 12 -17.59 -0.51 3.88
C ALA A 12 -16.07 -0.34 3.73
N GLU A 13 -15.29 -1.40 3.85
CA GLU A 13 -13.84 -1.37 3.59
C GLU A 13 -13.51 -1.03 2.13
N VAL A 14 -14.20 -1.66 1.18
CA VAL A 14 -14.03 -1.39 -0.25
C VAL A 14 -14.39 0.07 -0.57
N GLU A 15 -15.54 0.54 -0.10
CA GLU A 15 -15.98 1.93 -0.32
C GLU A 15 -15.00 2.94 0.29
N ALA A 16 -14.45 2.63 1.47
CA ALA A 16 -13.43 3.46 2.11
C ALA A 16 -12.13 3.48 1.29
N ASP A 17 -11.69 2.35 0.73
CA ASP A 17 -10.50 2.31 -0.13
C ASP A 17 -10.71 3.07 -1.45
N GLU A 18 -11.86 2.91 -2.10
CA GLU A 18 -12.22 3.67 -3.29
C GLU A 18 -12.19 5.19 -3.05
N ALA A 19 -12.67 5.63 -1.88
CA ALA A 19 -12.60 7.04 -1.49
C ALA A 19 -11.16 7.55 -1.43
N LEU A 20 -10.21 6.72 -0.96
CA LEU A 20 -8.78 7.07 -0.96
C LEU A 20 -8.22 7.13 -2.38
N TRP A 21 -8.60 6.21 -3.26
CA TRP A 21 -8.20 6.25 -4.68
C TRP A 21 -8.69 7.51 -5.38
N ARG A 22 -9.98 7.86 -5.20
CA ARG A 22 -10.54 9.12 -5.72
C ARG A 22 -9.76 10.31 -5.20
N ARG A 23 -9.42 10.32 -3.90
CA ARG A 23 -8.63 11.40 -3.29
C ARG A 23 -7.21 11.46 -3.84
N ALA A 24 -6.54 10.32 -4.03
CA ALA A 24 -5.20 10.26 -4.62
C ALA A 24 -5.20 10.84 -6.04
N GLY A 25 -6.19 10.48 -6.86
CA GLY A 25 -6.37 11.03 -8.20
C GLY A 25 -6.52 12.56 -8.19
N GLN A 26 -7.33 13.11 -7.28
CA GLN A 26 -7.48 14.57 -7.11
C GLN A 26 -6.18 15.27 -6.68
N ILE A 27 -5.32 14.61 -5.91
CA ILE A 27 -4.03 15.16 -5.49
C ILE A 27 -3.07 15.18 -6.68
N VAL A 28 -2.97 14.07 -7.42
CA VAL A 28 -2.10 13.97 -8.59
C VAL A 28 -2.52 14.95 -9.69
N GLN A 29 -3.82 15.20 -9.88
CA GLN A 29 -4.28 16.25 -10.80
C GLN A 29 -3.72 17.64 -10.46
N ARG A 30 -3.53 17.96 -9.18
CA ARG A 30 -2.92 19.22 -8.71
C ARG A 30 -1.39 19.16 -8.69
N HIS A 31 -0.82 17.97 -8.61
CA HIS A 31 0.61 17.71 -8.53
C HIS A 31 1.02 16.59 -9.51
N PRO A 32 1.08 16.88 -10.82
CA PRO A 32 1.21 15.84 -11.86
C PRO A 32 2.52 15.05 -11.84
N HIS A 33 3.52 15.51 -11.08
CA HIS A 33 4.79 14.83 -10.90
C HIS A 33 4.74 13.70 -9.86
N LEU A 34 3.62 13.54 -9.16
CA LEU A 34 3.43 12.49 -8.16
C LEU A 34 2.82 11.23 -8.78
N ASP A 35 3.22 10.07 -8.29
CA ASP A 35 2.61 8.78 -8.62
C ASP A 35 1.34 8.56 -7.78
N VAL A 36 0.22 8.24 -8.43
CA VAL A 36 -1.09 8.04 -7.79
C VAL A 36 -1.07 6.87 -6.81
N THR A 37 -0.31 5.81 -7.12
CA THR A 37 -0.18 4.64 -6.24
C THR A 37 0.58 5.01 -4.97
N GLY A 38 1.69 5.75 -5.10
CA GLY A 38 2.44 6.29 -3.98
C GLY A 38 1.61 7.21 -3.09
N VAL A 39 0.76 8.06 -3.68
CA VAL A 39 -0.16 8.93 -2.93
C VAL A 39 -1.22 8.09 -2.20
N HIS A 40 -1.87 7.13 -2.86
CA HIS A 40 -2.84 6.23 -2.23
C HIS A 40 -2.23 5.49 -1.03
N HIS A 41 -1.08 4.86 -1.19
CA HIS A 41 -0.39 4.18 -0.09
C HIS A 41 -0.06 5.12 1.07
N THR A 42 0.29 6.37 0.78
CA THR A 42 0.51 7.39 1.79
C THR A 42 -0.78 7.67 2.56
N LEU A 43 -1.91 7.86 1.87
CA LEU A 43 -3.21 8.08 2.49
C LEU A 43 -3.67 6.89 3.36
N VAL A 44 -3.48 5.65 2.88
CA VAL A 44 -3.74 4.43 3.67
C VAL A 44 -2.89 4.42 4.93
N ASN A 45 -1.60 4.74 4.82
CA ASN A 45 -0.72 4.79 5.99
C ASN A 45 -1.12 5.88 7.00
N LEU A 46 -1.72 6.98 6.55
CA LEU A 46 -2.20 8.05 7.45
C LEU A 46 -3.45 7.65 8.25
N ARG A 47 -4.21 6.63 7.83
CA ARG A 47 -5.32 6.06 8.63
C ARG A 47 -4.85 5.25 9.84
N ARG A 48 -3.58 4.85 9.86
CA ARG A 48 -2.98 4.03 10.91
C ARG A 48 -2.40 4.91 12.02
N ALA A 49 -2.46 4.43 13.25
CA ALA A 49 -1.78 5.05 14.36
C ALA A 49 -0.25 5.09 14.12
N PRO A 50 0.48 6.07 14.68
CA PRO A 50 1.93 6.15 14.51
C PRO A 50 2.68 4.86 14.85
N ALA A 51 2.26 4.16 15.91
CA ALA A 51 2.85 2.89 16.32
C ALA A 51 2.65 1.78 15.27
N GLU A 52 1.46 1.70 14.67
CA GLU A 52 1.14 0.71 13.63
C GLU A 52 1.95 0.98 12.35
N ARG A 53 2.10 2.26 11.98
CA ARG A 53 2.96 2.67 10.86
C ARG A 53 4.40 2.24 11.08
N LEU A 54 4.94 2.47 12.28
CA LEU A 54 6.29 2.06 12.64
C LEU A 54 6.45 0.54 12.57
N ALA A 55 5.52 -0.21 13.15
CA ALA A 55 5.53 -1.66 13.12
C ALA A 55 5.53 -2.20 11.68
N LEU A 56 4.70 -1.62 10.80
CA LEU A 56 4.66 -1.96 9.39
C LEU A 56 6.01 -1.66 8.70
N SER A 57 6.56 -0.46 8.88
CA SER A 57 7.84 -0.08 8.26
C SER A 57 8.98 -1.02 8.66
N VAL A 58 9.03 -1.43 9.94
CA VAL A 58 10.01 -2.43 10.41
C VAL A 58 9.78 -3.78 9.73
N ARG A 59 8.54 -4.24 9.64
CA ARG A 59 8.20 -5.52 8.97
C ARG A 59 8.57 -5.51 7.50
N LEU A 60 8.20 -4.47 6.75
CA LEU A 60 8.49 -4.34 5.33
C LEU A 60 10.00 -4.19 5.08
N GLY A 61 10.71 -3.42 5.91
CA GLY A 61 12.17 -3.29 5.81
C GLY A 61 12.90 -4.62 6.01
N ARG A 62 12.43 -5.47 6.94
CA ARG A 62 12.95 -6.84 7.12
C ARG A 62 12.65 -7.73 5.91
N ALA A 63 11.42 -7.69 5.40
CA ALA A 63 11.02 -8.47 4.22
C ALA A 63 11.85 -8.09 2.99
N TYR A 64 12.03 -6.79 2.74
CA TYR A 64 12.85 -6.29 1.63
C TYR A 64 14.30 -6.75 1.74
N ARG A 65 14.88 -6.73 2.94
CA ARG A 65 16.24 -7.24 3.19
C ARG A 65 16.37 -8.72 2.81
N ILE A 66 15.44 -9.56 3.27
CA ILE A 66 15.44 -11.00 2.96
C ILE A 66 15.29 -11.24 1.45
N LEU A 67 14.38 -10.51 0.79
CA LEU A 67 14.19 -10.63 -0.65
C LEU A 67 15.44 -10.20 -1.42
N ARG A 68 16.09 -9.10 -0.99
CA ARG A 68 17.34 -8.62 -1.58
C ARG A 68 18.47 -9.62 -1.42
N GLU A 69 18.66 -10.19 -0.24
CA GLU A 69 19.67 -11.22 0.03
C GLU A 69 19.44 -12.47 -0.84
N ARG A 70 18.19 -12.90 -1.00
CA ARG A 70 17.82 -14.01 -1.90
C ARG A 70 18.05 -13.71 -3.37
N ALA A 71 17.77 -12.48 -3.79
CA ALA A 71 18.01 -12.03 -5.17
C ALA A 71 19.51 -11.98 -5.49
N MET A 72 20.34 -11.50 -4.55
CA MET A 72 21.79 -11.46 -4.72
C MET A 72 22.47 -12.82 -4.53
N GLY A 73 21.87 -13.74 -3.78
CA GLY A 73 22.37 -15.11 -3.55
C GLY A 73 22.15 -16.10 -4.70
N ARG A 74 21.45 -15.71 -5.78
CA ARG A 74 21.26 -16.54 -6.99
C ARG A 74 22.23 -16.21 -8.14
N SER A 75 23.17 -15.28 -7.94
CA SER A 75 24.25 -15.01 -8.89
C SER A 75 25.54 -15.70 -8.44
N ARG A 76 25.60 -17.02 -8.57
CA ARG A 76 26.87 -17.73 -8.76
C ARG A 76 26.83 -18.40 -10.12
N PRO A 77 27.46 -17.83 -11.16
CA PRO A 77 27.81 -18.63 -12.32
C PRO A 77 28.87 -19.65 -11.87
N ALA A 78 28.68 -20.89 -12.32
CA ALA A 78 29.70 -21.93 -12.28
C ALA A 78 30.86 -21.58 -13.24
#